data_AF-A0A353DE01-F1
#
_entry.id   AF-A0A353DE01-F1
#
_cell.length_a   1.000
_cell.length_b   1.000
_cell.length_c   1.000
_cell.angle_alpha   90.00
_cell.angle_beta   90.00
_cell.angle_gamma   90.00
#
_symmetry.space_group_name_H-M   'P 1'
#
loop_
_entity.id
_entity.type
_entity.pdbx_description
1 polymer ?
#
loop_
_entity_poly.entity_id
_entity_poly.type
_entity_poly.pdbx_seq_one_letter_code
_entity_poly.pdbx_strand_id
1 'polypeptide(L)'
;LPKEAGGELRIIEGKQKGFVYKQDKRWLWLPDESLLEAWSCYTEDTQVHDKTPPPAPTNLVVKGNQLSWKATADLESGLAHFIIERDGEAIATVPEKPTKKFGRPLFQGMLYSDTPAQPLVQMRFTDPKPEAGRTHQYRVIAVNTVGLKSR
;
A
#
# COMPACT_ATOMS: atom_id res chain seq x y z
N LEU A 1 -17.97 18.58 1.14
CA LEU A 1 -17.69 17.76 2.33
C LEU A 1 -18.74 18.06 3.40
N PRO A 2 -19.02 17.13 4.32
CA PRO A 2 -19.94 17.35 5.43
C PRO A 2 -19.59 18.60 6.21
N LYS A 3 -20.59 19.27 6.80
CA LYS A 3 -20.41 20.49 7.61
C LYS A 3 -20.56 20.22 9.10
N GLU A 4 -21.20 19.12 9.47
CA GLU A 4 -21.47 18.72 10.85
C GLU A 4 -20.93 17.29 11.09
N ALA A 5 -20.42 17.06 12.30
CA ALA A 5 -20.08 15.72 12.77
C ALA A 5 -21.33 14.85 12.82
N GLY A 6 -21.21 13.56 12.52
CA GLY A 6 -22.39 12.70 12.42
C GLY A 6 -22.93 12.23 13.76
N GLY A 7 -24.17 11.74 13.71
CA GLY A 7 -24.91 11.24 14.86
C GLY A 7 -24.65 9.76 15.16
N GLU A 8 -25.39 9.24 16.14
CA GLU A 8 -25.26 7.86 16.62
C GLU A 8 -25.58 6.80 15.55
N LEU A 9 -24.77 5.73 15.52
CA LEU A 9 -24.98 4.55 14.67
C LEU A 9 -26.22 3.77 15.12
N ARG A 10 -27.08 3.41 14.17
CA ARG A 10 -28.27 2.58 14.45
C ARG A 10 -28.24 1.29 13.63
N ILE A 11 -28.38 0.14 14.28
CA ILE A 11 -28.41 -1.17 13.62
C ILE A 11 -29.72 -1.32 12.84
N ILE A 12 -29.63 -1.84 11.62
CA ILE A 12 -30.78 -2.28 10.82
C ILE A 12 -30.81 -3.81 10.84
N GLU A 13 -31.89 -4.34 11.40
CA GLU A 13 -32.20 -5.76 11.35
C GLU A 13 -33.15 -6.03 10.17
N GLY A 14 -32.72 -6.85 9.21
CA GLY A 14 -33.49 -7.14 7.99
C GLY A 14 -32.76 -8.09 7.04
N LYS A 15 -33.31 -8.29 5.83
CA LYS A 15 -32.68 -9.13 4.78
C LYS A 15 -31.29 -8.66 4.39
N GLN A 16 -31.04 -7.35 4.45
CA GLN A 16 -29.71 -6.75 4.36
C GLN A 16 -29.40 -6.10 5.70
N LYS A 17 -28.58 -6.77 6.50
CA LYS A 17 -28.07 -6.23 7.76
C LYS A 17 -27.13 -5.06 7.49
N GLY A 18 -27.11 -4.08 8.37
CA GLY A 18 -26.21 -2.94 8.28
C GLY A 18 -26.48 -1.91 9.37
N PHE A 19 -25.95 -0.70 9.16
CA PHE A 19 -26.04 0.43 10.07
C PHE A 19 -26.56 1.66 9.33
N VAL A 20 -27.25 2.54 10.04
CA VAL A 20 -27.54 3.90 9.58
C VAL A 20 -26.69 4.89 10.36
N TYR A 21 -26.03 5.78 9.63
CA TYR A 21 -25.29 6.91 10.16
C TYR A 21 -25.89 8.22 9.66
N LYS A 22 -26.15 9.17 10.56
CA LYS A 22 -26.64 10.50 10.19
C LYS A 22 -25.46 11.43 9.97
N GLN A 23 -25.32 12.01 8.79
CA GLN A 23 -24.28 12.99 8.48
C GLN A 23 -24.92 14.24 7.87
N ASP A 24 -24.77 15.38 8.53
CA ASP A 24 -25.56 16.58 8.27
C ASP A 24 -27.08 16.28 8.28
N LYS A 25 -27.76 16.56 7.15
CA LYS A 25 -29.18 16.28 6.89
C LYS A 25 -29.41 14.99 6.10
N ARG A 26 -28.39 14.14 5.94
CA ARG A 26 -28.45 12.91 5.15
C ARG A 26 -28.35 11.68 6.05
N TRP A 27 -29.03 10.62 5.64
CA TRP A 27 -28.92 9.30 6.25
C TRP A 27 -28.13 8.41 5.30
N LEU A 28 -27.05 7.83 5.81
CA LEU A 28 -26.18 6.93 5.08
C LEU A 28 -26.44 5.51 5.58
N TRP A 29 -26.62 4.59 4.65
CA TRP A 29 -26.60 3.17 4.95
C TRP A 29 -25.18 2.64 4.80
N LEU A 30 -24.70 1.89 5.80
CA LEU A 30 -23.39 1.26 5.84
C LEU A 30 -23.56 -0.25 6.07
N PRO A 31 -22.77 -1.12 5.42
CA PRO A 31 -22.85 -2.57 5.63
C PRO A 31 -22.31 -2.98 7.00
N ASP A 32 -21.29 -2.28 7.52
CA ASP A 32 -20.69 -2.51 8.84
C ASP A 32 -20.03 -1.24 9.41
N GLU A 33 -19.58 -1.32 10.67
CA GLU A 33 -18.95 -0.22 11.40
C GLU A 33 -17.56 0.16 10.85
N SER A 34 -16.82 -0.79 10.25
CA SER A 34 -15.49 -0.50 9.70
C SER A 34 -15.55 0.50 8.54
N LEU A 35 -16.64 0.46 7.76
CA LEU A 35 -16.87 1.44 6.70
C LEU A 35 -17.14 2.85 7.26
N LEU A 36 -17.65 3.00 8.49
CA LEU A 36 -17.84 4.32 9.09
C LEU A 36 -16.50 5.03 9.30
N GLU A 37 -15.48 4.33 9.80
CA GLU A 37 -14.16 4.91 10.02
C GLU A 37 -13.55 5.34 8.68
N ALA A 38 -13.56 4.45 7.68
CA ALA A 38 -13.05 4.74 6.34
C ALA A 38 -13.81 5.90 5.67
N TRP A 39 -15.14 5.96 5.82
CA TRP A 39 -15.97 7.04 5.31
C TRP A 39 -15.64 8.37 5.99
N SER A 40 -15.45 8.36 7.31
CA SER A 40 -15.15 9.57 8.08
C SER A 40 -13.81 10.16 7.63
N CYS A 41 -12.77 9.33 7.52
CA CYS A 41 -11.46 9.74 6.99
C CYS A 41 -11.58 10.31 5.58
N TYR A 42 -12.26 9.59 4.67
CA TYR A 42 -12.43 10.03 3.29
C TYR A 42 -13.16 11.38 3.19
N THR A 43 -14.17 11.61 4.04
CA THR A 43 -14.89 12.90 4.04
C THR A 43 -14.10 14.06 4.64
N GLU A 44 -13.05 13.78 5.40
CA GLU A 44 -12.20 14.80 6.01
C GLU A 44 -11.09 15.23 5.04
N ASP A 45 -10.29 14.28 4.57
CA ASP A 45 -9.06 14.57 3.84
C ASP A 45 -8.92 13.79 2.52
N THR A 46 -9.96 13.08 2.11
CA THR A 46 -10.00 12.21 0.92
C THR A 46 -9.04 11.02 0.96
N GLN A 47 -8.52 10.67 2.15
CA GLN A 47 -7.65 9.52 2.34
C GLN A 47 -8.38 8.33 2.96
N VAL A 48 -7.79 7.15 2.77
CA VAL A 48 -8.10 5.95 3.54
C VAL A 48 -6.91 5.69 4.47
N HIS A 49 -7.19 5.66 5.77
CA HIS A 49 -6.21 5.37 6.82
C HIS A 49 -5.94 3.87 6.91
N ASP A 50 -5.16 3.37 5.95
CA ASP A 50 -4.65 2.01 5.96
C ASP A 50 -3.73 1.80 7.19
N LYS A 51 -4.01 0.74 7.95
CA LYS A 51 -3.24 0.32 9.14
C LYS A 51 -2.62 -1.07 8.96
N THR A 52 -2.75 -1.64 7.77
CA THR A 52 -2.30 -2.99 7.43
C THR A 52 -0.97 -2.93 6.66
N PRO A 53 -0.02 -3.83 6.96
CA PRO A 53 1.18 -3.93 6.16
C PRO A 53 0.87 -4.56 4.80
N PRO A 54 1.64 -4.22 3.74
CA PRO A 54 1.46 -4.84 2.44
C PRO A 54 1.81 -6.34 2.47
N PRO A 55 1.29 -7.14 1.53
CA PRO A 55 1.69 -8.52 1.35
C PRO A 55 3.21 -8.66 1.13
N ALA A 56 3.80 -9.70 1.72
CA ALA A 56 5.22 -9.97 1.55
C ALA A 56 5.57 -10.34 0.09
N PRO A 57 6.71 -9.86 -0.44
CA PRO A 57 7.24 -10.32 -1.71
C PRO A 57 7.46 -11.84 -1.73
N THR A 58 7.24 -12.45 -2.89
CA THR A 58 7.37 -13.90 -3.09
C THR A 58 8.33 -14.21 -4.24
N ASN A 59 8.76 -15.47 -4.32
CA ASN A 59 9.61 -15.97 -5.40
C ASN A 59 10.87 -15.13 -5.63
N LEU A 60 11.56 -14.77 -4.55
CA LEU A 60 12.87 -14.14 -4.64
C LEU A 60 13.85 -15.13 -5.29
N VAL A 61 14.40 -14.74 -6.44
CA VAL A 61 15.42 -15.48 -7.17
C VAL A 61 16.68 -14.62 -7.24
N VAL A 62 17.81 -15.22 -6.89
CA VAL A 62 19.13 -14.59 -6.95
C VAL A 62 19.98 -15.31 -8.00
N LYS A 63 20.48 -14.57 -8.98
CA LYS A 63 21.40 -15.06 -10.02
C LYS A 63 22.65 -14.19 -10.05
N GLY A 64 23.76 -14.69 -9.51
CA GLY A 64 24.95 -13.86 -9.28
C GLY A 64 24.62 -12.72 -8.30
N ASN A 65 24.77 -11.48 -8.76
CA ASN A 65 24.44 -10.28 -7.98
C ASN A 65 23.06 -9.69 -8.31
N GLN A 66 22.24 -10.39 -9.10
CA GLN A 66 20.94 -9.90 -9.53
C GLN A 66 19.80 -10.59 -8.80
N LEU A 67 18.90 -9.79 -8.23
CA LEU A 67 17.70 -10.21 -7.53
C LEU A 67 16.47 -9.92 -8.41
N SER A 68 15.51 -10.82 -8.38
CA SER A 68 14.16 -10.61 -8.94
C SER A 68 13.12 -11.25 -8.04
N TRP A 69 11.96 -10.62 -7.90
CA TRP A 69 10.86 -11.10 -7.05
C TRP A 69 9.50 -10.83 -7.69
N LYS A 70 8.45 -11.36 -7.07
CA LYS A 70 7.05 -11.03 -7.34
C LYS A 70 6.46 -10.33 -6.11
N ALA A 71 5.48 -9.46 -6.34
CA ALA A 71 4.72 -8.84 -5.27
C ALA A 71 3.25 -8.73 -5.69
N THR A 72 2.36 -8.91 -4.73
CA THR A 72 0.93 -8.62 -4.88
C THR A 72 0.70 -7.16 -4.54
N ALA A 73 -0.21 -6.49 -5.27
CA ALA A 73 -0.58 -5.13 -4.95
C ALA A 73 -1.19 -5.03 -3.54
N ASP A 74 -0.91 -3.92 -2.87
CA ASP A 74 -1.66 -3.50 -1.69
C ASP A 74 -2.86 -2.68 -2.18
N LEU A 75 -4.07 -3.17 -1.95
CA LEU A 75 -5.29 -2.57 -2.50
C LEU A 75 -5.74 -1.33 -1.73
N GLU A 76 -5.35 -1.19 -0.46
CA GLU A 76 -5.80 -0.09 0.38
C GLU A 76 -4.94 1.15 0.16
N SER A 77 -3.61 1.00 0.35
CA SER A 77 -2.69 2.13 0.20
C SER A 77 -1.72 2.01 -0.98
N GLY A 78 -1.63 0.86 -1.63
CA GLY A 78 -0.70 0.68 -2.74
C GLY A 78 0.76 0.50 -2.29
N LEU A 79 1.54 -0.20 -3.11
CA LEU A 79 2.97 -0.38 -2.89
C LEU A 79 3.72 0.91 -3.25
N ALA A 80 4.56 1.40 -2.33
CA ALA A 80 5.41 2.56 -2.56
C ALA A 80 6.78 2.15 -3.12
N HIS A 81 7.47 1.27 -2.41
CA HIS A 81 8.81 0.79 -2.77
C HIS A 81 9.11 -0.53 -2.08
N PHE A 82 10.25 -1.12 -2.43
CA PHE A 82 10.81 -2.28 -1.76
C PHE A 82 12.13 -1.90 -1.08
N ILE A 83 12.38 -2.45 0.10
CA ILE A 83 13.69 -2.41 0.75
C ILE A 83 14.41 -3.71 0.42
N ILE A 84 15.66 -3.60 -0.01
CA ILE A 84 16.56 -4.74 -0.24
C ILE A 84 17.48 -4.86 0.96
N GLU A 85 17.42 -5.99 1.64
CA GLU A 85 18.33 -6.34 2.73
C GLU A 85 19.33 -7.39 2.25
N ARG A 86 20.59 -7.24 2.67
CA ARG A 86 21.66 -8.21 2.51
C ARG A 86 22.27 -8.49 3.88
N ASP A 87 22.29 -9.76 4.26
CA ASP A 87 22.82 -10.24 5.55
C ASP A 87 22.23 -9.49 6.76
N GLY A 88 20.95 -9.10 6.66
CA GLY A 88 20.21 -8.38 7.70
C GLY A 88 20.35 -6.86 7.66
N GLU A 89 21.12 -6.30 6.72
CA GLU A 89 21.32 -4.85 6.59
C GLU A 89 20.65 -4.31 5.32
N ALA A 90 19.93 -3.20 5.43
CA ALA A 90 19.27 -2.56 4.29
C ALA A 90 20.31 -1.87 3.39
N ILE A 91 20.44 -2.34 2.15
CA ILE A 91 21.44 -1.86 1.20
C ILE A 91 20.87 -0.93 0.12
N ALA A 92 19.57 -1.02 -0.16
CA ALA A 92 18.92 -0.20 -1.19
C ALA A 92 17.40 -0.15 -1.04
N THR A 93 16.78 0.81 -1.74
CA THR A 93 15.35 0.84 -2.03
C THR A 93 15.09 0.71 -3.53
N VAL A 94 13.96 0.11 -3.90
CA VAL A 94 13.53 -0.04 -5.30
C VAL A 94 12.09 0.48 -5.46
N PRO A 95 11.87 1.54 -6.26
CA PRO A 95 12.88 2.37 -6.91
C PRO A 95 13.71 3.15 -5.88
N GLU A 96 14.96 3.47 -6.22
CA GLU A 96 15.85 4.30 -5.38
C GLU A 96 15.26 5.71 -5.18
N LYS A 97 14.60 6.23 -6.21
CA LYS A 97 13.92 7.52 -6.21
C LYS A 97 12.44 7.32 -6.54
N PRO A 98 11.55 7.30 -5.53
CA PRO A 98 10.11 7.26 -5.75
C PRO A 98 9.68 8.49 -6.56
N THR A 99 8.86 8.31 -7.59
CA THR A 99 8.29 9.43 -8.33
C THR A 99 6.92 9.78 -7.77
N LYS A 100 6.69 11.08 -7.47
CA LYS A 100 5.40 11.58 -6.99
C LYS A 100 4.85 12.62 -7.97
N LYS A 101 4.45 12.16 -9.16
CA LYS A 101 3.83 13.06 -10.15
C LYS A 101 2.39 13.39 -9.79
N PHE A 102 1.64 12.40 -9.32
CA PHE A 102 0.24 12.53 -8.92
C PHE A 102 -0.01 11.69 -7.67
N GLY A 103 -0.89 12.16 -6.78
CA GLY A 103 -1.36 11.41 -5.62
C GLY A 103 -0.24 10.81 -4.74
N ARG A 104 -0.40 9.54 -4.39
CA ARG A 104 0.54 8.77 -3.56
C ARG A 104 1.72 8.27 -4.40
N PRO A 105 2.95 8.18 -3.83
CA PRO A 105 4.13 7.74 -4.56
C PRO A 105 4.12 6.22 -4.77
N LEU A 106 3.40 5.74 -5.78
CA LEU A 106 3.27 4.31 -6.10
C LEU A 106 4.48 3.77 -6.87
N PHE A 107 4.82 2.50 -6.61
CA PHE A 107 5.94 1.78 -7.23
C PHE A 107 5.86 1.77 -8.76
N GLN A 108 4.68 1.52 -9.32
CA GLN A 108 4.45 1.52 -10.79
C GLN A 108 4.20 2.92 -11.36
N GLY A 109 4.27 3.97 -10.53
CA GLY A 109 3.81 5.31 -10.89
C GLY A 109 2.30 5.35 -11.15
N MET A 110 1.78 6.57 -11.24
CA MET A 110 0.37 6.82 -11.56
C MET A 110 0.30 7.83 -12.70
N LEU A 111 -0.45 7.50 -13.75
CA LEU A 111 -0.91 8.42 -14.78
C LEU A 111 -2.41 8.67 -14.60
N TYR A 112 -3.00 9.46 -15.49
CA TYR A 112 -4.44 9.67 -15.50
C TYR A 112 -5.22 8.36 -15.66
N SER A 113 -6.42 8.33 -15.10
CA SER A 113 -7.33 7.18 -15.18
C SER A 113 -6.72 5.88 -14.64
N ASP A 114 -5.94 5.99 -13.56
CA ASP A 114 -5.30 4.87 -12.85
C ASP A 114 -4.43 3.96 -13.74
N THR A 115 -3.90 4.51 -14.83
CA THR A 115 -3.02 3.77 -15.74
C THR A 115 -1.59 3.78 -15.18
N PRO A 116 -0.93 2.61 -15.03
CA PRO A 116 0.47 2.55 -14.61
C PRO A 116 1.40 3.28 -15.59
N ALA A 117 2.48 3.88 -15.08
CA ALA A 117 3.47 4.52 -15.93
C ALA A 117 4.23 3.48 -16.77
N GLN A 118 4.49 3.82 -18.04
CA GLN A 118 5.27 2.98 -18.95
C GLN A 118 6.66 3.58 -19.21
N PRO A 119 7.72 2.75 -19.29
CA PRO A 119 7.70 1.30 -19.04
C PRO A 119 7.49 0.99 -17.55
N LEU A 120 6.86 -0.16 -17.26
CA LEU A 120 6.65 -0.61 -15.88
C LEU A 120 7.98 -0.73 -15.12
N VAL A 121 7.97 -0.30 -13.86
CA VAL A 121 9.12 -0.50 -12.97
C VAL A 121 9.24 -1.99 -12.68
N GLN A 122 10.44 -2.52 -12.89
CA GLN A 122 10.72 -3.94 -12.70
C GLN A 122 10.98 -4.25 -11.23
N MET A 123 10.44 -5.38 -10.76
CA MET A 123 10.77 -5.98 -9.45
C MET A 123 12.12 -6.68 -9.53
N ARG A 124 13.17 -5.90 -9.76
CA ARG A 124 14.54 -6.34 -9.98
C ARG A 124 15.50 -5.38 -9.32
N PHE A 125 16.59 -5.93 -8.80
CA PHE A 125 17.70 -5.17 -8.23
C PHE A 125 19.03 -5.83 -8.60
N THR A 126 20.06 -5.03 -8.80
CA THR A 126 21.43 -5.52 -8.99
C THR A 126 22.26 -5.02 -7.82
N ASP A 127 22.77 -5.94 -7.00
CA ASP A 127 23.69 -5.62 -5.91
C ASP A 127 25.00 -5.08 -6.52
N PRO A 128 25.36 -3.81 -6.26
CA PRO A 128 26.52 -3.20 -6.88
C PRO A 128 27.84 -3.70 -6.28
N LYS A 129 27.83 -4.25 -5.06
CA LYS A 129 29.05 -4.60 -4.33
C LYS A 129 28.83 -5.84 -3.44
N PRO A 130 28.50 -7.01 -4.01
CA PRO A 130 28.51 -8.25 -3.24
C PRO A 130 29.95 -8.57 -2.78
N GLU A 131 30.10 -9.09 -1.57
CA GLU A 131 31.38 -9.59 -1.08
C GLU A 131 31.80 -10.84 -1.88
N ALA A 132 32.94 -10.74 -2.56
CA ALA A 132 33.43 -11.83 -3.40
C ALA A 132 33.74 -13.08 -2.56
N GLY A 133 33.28 -14.25 -3.02
CA GLY A 133 33.53 -15.53 -2.35
C GLY A 133 32.59 -15.81 -1.17
N ARG A 134 31.68 -14.90 -0.82
CA ARG A 134 30.66 -15.11 0.22
C ARG A 134 29.29 -15.39 -0.40
N THR A 135 28.56 -16.32 0.20
CA THR A 135 27.13 -16.48 -0.09
C THR A 135 26.34 -15.52 0.79
N HIS A 136 25.65 -14.57 0.18
CA HIS A 136 24.81 -13.61 0.87
C HIS A 136 23.38 -14.11 1.04
N GLN A 137 22.77 -13.76 2.17
CA GLN A 137 21.34 -13.90 2.36
C GLN A 137 20.65 -12.60 1.99
N TYR A 138 19.69 -12.68 1.07
CA TYR A 138 18.92 -11.53 0.64
C TYR A 138 17.48 -11.62 1.11
N ARG A 139 16.91 -10.48 1.46
CA ARG A 139 15.47 -10.31 1.74
C ARG A 139 14.95 -9.09 1.02
N VAL A 140 13.71 -9.17 0.56
CA VAL A 140 12.98 -8.05 -0.05
C VAL A 140 11.77 -7.78 0.82
N ILE A 141 11.62 -6.54 1.26
CA ILE A 141 10.52 -6.08 2.10
C ILE A 141 9.67 -5.11 1.30
N ALA A 142 8.37 -5.37 1.18
CA ALA A 142 7.44 -4.42 0.57
C ALA A 142 7.10 -3.31 1.57
N VAL A 143 7.00 -2.09 1.07
CA VAL A 143 6.58 -0.92 1.85
C VAL A 143 5.42 -0.24 1.12
N ASN A 144 4.32 0.00 1.84
CA ASN A 144 3.16 0.68 1.27
C ASN A 144 3.25 2.20 1.42
N THR A 145 2.29 2.94 0.86
CA THR A 145 2.38 4.42 0.82
C THR A 145 2.13 5.10 2.16
N VAL A 146 1.64 4.37 3.15
CA VAL A 146 1.54 4.82 4.55
C VAL A 146 2.78 4.45 5.38
N GLY A 147 3.75 3.75 4.79
CA GLY A 147 5.06 3.45 5.41
C GLY A 147 5.14 2.13 6.17
N LEU A 148 4.09 1.30 6.11
CA LEU A 148 4.09 -0.01 6.76
C LEU A 148 4.88 -1.02 5.93
N LYS A 149 5.57 -1.92 6.63
CA LYS A 149 6.49 -2.91 6.06
C LYS A 149 5.88 -4.30 6.11
N SER A 150 6.05 -5.07 5.04
CA SER A 150 5.68 -6.49 5.03
C SER A 150 6.50 -7.28 6.05
N ARG A 151 5.90 -8.34 6.60
CA ARG A 151 6.59 -9.28 7.49
C ARG A 151 7.36 -10.32 6.70
#